data_AF-A0A972FT26-F1
#
_entry.id   AF-A0A972FT26-F1
#
_cell.length_a   1.000
_cell.length_b   1.000
_cell.length_c   1.000
_cell.angle_alpha   90.00
_cell.angle_beta   90.00
_cell.angle_gamma   90.00
#
_symmetry.space_group_name_H-M   'P 1'
#
loop_
_entity.id
_entity.type
_entity.pdbx_description
1 polymer ?
#
loop_
_entity_poly.entity_id
_entity_poly.type
_entity_poly.pdbx_seq_one_letter_code
_entity_poly.pdbx_strand_id
1 'polypeptide(L)'
;MNEKDPWKNNTVTNKNTLWLVVASVLLILYVSSGDKIPAQHSENIQAEAEKIVAINPSQNAIELCREQVSDMTYYTKERLTYVGSDAGNVVITYLNDFDKVYKFKCVGNKVKLYAEGSRTWIPM
;
A
#
# COMPACT_ATOMS: atom_id res chain seq x y z
N MET A 1 23.76 56.98 -33.35
CA MET A 1 22.41 56.52 -32.99
C MET A 1 22.57 55.37 -32.01
N ASN A 2 22.06 55.51 -30.77
CA ASN A 2 22.15 54.44 -29.77
C ASN A 2 21.01 53.46 -29.99
N GLU A 3 21.35 52.24 -30.38
CA GLU A 3 20.42 51.13 -30.55
C GLU A 3 19.90 50.72 -29.16
N LYS A 4 18.60 50.92 -28.91
CA LYS A 4 17.94 50.44 -27.70
C LYS A 4 17.59 48.98 -27.92
N ASP A 5 18.25 48.10 -27.18
CA ASP A 5 17.94 46.68 -27.11
C ASP A 5 16.47 46.49 -26.66
N PRO A 6 15.60 45.92 -27.53
CA PRO A 6 14.18 45.76 -27.24
C PRO A 6 13.87 44.63 -26.24
N TRP A 7 14.85 43.81 -25.86
CA TRP A 7 14.63 42.61 -25.04
C TRP A 7 14.86 42.80 -23.55
N LYS A 8 15.32 43.98 -23.12
CA LYS A 8 15.74 44.23 -21.73
C LYS A 8 14.61 44.17 -20.69
N ASN A 9 13.34 44.13 -21.12
CA ASN A 9 12.19 44.28 -20.22
C ASN A 9 11.24 43.07 -20.16
N ASN A 10 11.57 41.93 -20.78
CA ASN A 10 10.69 40.76 -20.78
C ASN A 10 10.97 39.84 -19.59
N THR A 11 10.99 40.39 -18.37
CA THR A 11 10.87 39.56 -17.18
C THR A 11 9.39 39.24 -16.99
N VAL A 12 8.98 38.04 -17.41
CA VAL A 12 7.64 37.53 -17.12
C VAL A 12 7.56 37.25 -15.63
N THR A 13 7.19 38.26 -14.84
CA THR A 13 6.85 38.09 -13.43
C THR A 13 5.60 37.22 -13.33
N ASN A 14 5.81 35.91 -13.20
CA ASN A 14 4.74 34.96 -12.96
C ASN A 14 4.16 35.24 -11.57
N LYS A 15 2.97 35.87 -11.53
CA LYS A 15 2.24 36.19 -10.29
C LYS A 15 1.88 34.95 -9.46
N ASN A 16 2.04 33.74 -10.03
CA ASN A 16 1.72 32.49 -9.37
C ASN A 16 2.84 31.93 -8.47
N THR A 17 4.07 32.47 -8.58
CA THR A 17 5.21 31.99 -7.78
C THR A 17 5.01 32.26 -6.28
N LEU A 18 4.38 33.38 -5.92
CA LEU A 18 4.06 33.71 -4.53
C LEU A 18 3.06 32.70 -3.94
N TRP A 19 2.02 32.34 -4.69
CA TRP A 19 1.00 31.38 -4.24
C TRP A 19 1.56 29.96 -4.09
N LEU A 20 2.50 29.56 -4.94
CA LEU A 20 3.21 28.28 -4.81
C LEU A 20 4.07 28.22 -3.54
N VAL A 21 4.74 29.32 -3.19
CA VAL A 21 5.52 29.40 -1.94
C VAL A 21 4.60 29.34 -0.72
N VAL A 22 3.47 30.08 -0.74
CA VAL A 22 2.48 30.05 0.35
C VAL A 22 1.88 28.65 0.54
N ALA A 23 1.50 27.97 -0.54
CA ALA A 23 0.97 26.61 -0.47
C ALA A 23 2.00 25.61 0.08
N SER A 24 3.27 25.77 -0.29
CA SER A 24 4.36 24.91 0.18
C SER A 24 4.61 25.07 1.68
N VAL A 25 4.60 26.30 2.20
CA VAL A 25 4.77 26.57 3.64
C VAL A 25 3.60 26.02 4.45
N LEU A 26 2.37 26.16 3.96
CA LEU A 26 1.17 25.58 4.61
C LEU A 26 1.24 24.05 4.69
N LEU A 27 1.74 23.38 3.64
CA LEU A 27 1.90 21.93 3.64
C LEU A 27 2.92 21.46 4.69
N ILE A 28 4.04 22.17 4.82
CA ILE A 28 5.09 21.87 5.81
C ILE A 28 4.56 22.08 7.24
N LEU A 29 3.78 23.14 7.47
CA LEU A 29 3.14 23.41 8.77
C LEU A 29 2.08 22.36 9.11
N TYR A 30 1.32 21.88 8.13
CA TYR A 30 0.33 20.82 8.33
C TYR A 30 0.99 19.50 8.74
N VAL A 31 2.07 19.09 8.07
CA VAL A 31 2.81 17.86 8.41
C VAL A 31 3.49 17.96 9.78
N SER A 32 3.99 19.14 10.17
CA SER A 32 4.60 19.35 11.48
C SER A 32 3.60 19.49 12.64
N SER A 33 2.31 19.64 12.32
CA SER A 33 1.22 19.70 13.32
C SER A 33 0.50 18.35 13.51
N GLY A 34 0.93 17.29 12.80
CA GLY A 34 0.41 15.93 12.94
C GLY A 34 0.95 15.21 14.18
N ASP A 35 0.04 15.00 15.14
CA ASP A 35 0.08 14.12 16.31
C ASP A 35 1.16 14.35 17.38
N LYS A 36 0.90 15.34 18.24
CA LYS A 36 1.30 15.24 19.65
C LYS A 36 0.28 14.35 20.38
N ILE A 37 0.57 13.05 20.46
CA ILE A 37 -0.12 12.15 21.37
C ILE A 37 0.23 12.60 22.81
N PRO A 38 -0.74 12.91 23.68
CA PRO A 38 -0.45 13.27 25.06
C PRO A 38 0.13 12.06 25.80
N ALA A 39 1.33 12.23 26.34
CA ALA A 39 1.95 11.28 27.25
C ALA A 39 1.28 11.36 28.63
N GLN A 40 0.57 10.31 29.03
CA GLN A 40 0.19 9.90 30.40
C GLN A 40 -0.66 8.63 30.23
N HIS A 41 -0.38 7.45 30.79
CA HIS A 41 0.07 7.10 32.13
C HIS A 41 0.66 5.67 32.09
N SER A 42 1.77 5.43 32.80
CA SER A 42 2.38 4.10 32.94
C SER A 42 1.51 3.19 33.81
N GLU A 43 1.08 2.05 33.27
CA GLU A 43 1.04 0.80 34.04
C GLU A 43 1.56 -0.34 33.16
N ASN A 44 2.46 -1.13 33.76
CA ASN A 44 3.09 -2.36 33.29
C ASN A 44 2.30 -3.14 32.23
N ILE A 45 2.59 -2.91 30.95
CA ILE A 45 2.55 -3.97 29.96
C ILE A 45 3.93 -3.98 29.31
N GLN A 46 4.74 -4.85 29.88
CA GLN A 46 5.88 -5.51 29.29
C GLN A 46 5.91 -5.28 27.78
N ALA A 47 6.91 -4.51 27.34
CA ALA A 47 7.27 -4.37 25.94
C ALA A 47 7.62 -5.75 25.40
N GLU A 48 6.61 -6.53 25.05
CA GLU A 48 6.71 -7.52 24.00
C GLU A 48 6.88 -6.69 22.74
N ALA A 49 8.15 -6.36 22.47
CA ALA A 49 8.58 -6.09 21.12
C ALA A 49 7.99 -7.23 20.31
N GLU A 50 6.90 -6.95 19.59
CA GLU A 50 6.27 -7.85 18.64
C GLU A 50 7.33 -8.08 17.57
N LYS A 51 8.23 -8.99 17.90
CA LYS A 51 9.05 -9.70 16.97
C LYS A 51 7.99 -10.43 16.17
N ILE A 52 7.57 -9.80 15.06
CA ILE A 52 6.78 -10.44 14.02
C ILE A 52 7.64 -11.63 13.59
N VAL A 53 7.50 -12.73 14.31
CA VAL A 53 7.93 -14.03 13.84
C VAL A 53 7.12 -14.13 12.56
N ALA A 54 7.80 -14.13 11.42
CA ALA A 54 7.19 -14.51 10.17
C ALA A 54 6.73 -15.96 10.38
N ILE A 55 5.54 -16.13 10.95
CA ILE A 55 4.94 -17.42 11.18
C ILE A 55 4.60 -17.89 9.78
N ASN A 56 5.51 -18.68 9.23
CA ASN A 56 5.24 -19.37 7.99
C ASN A 56 3.97 -20.19 8.22
N PRO A 57 2.92 -19.98 7.42
CA PRO A 57 1.68 -20.71 7.57
C PRO A 57 1.97 -22.21 7.44
N SER A 58 1.24 -23.03 8.20
CA SER A 58 1.35 -24.48 8.09
C SER A 58 0.92 -24.93 6.70
N GLN A 59 1.43 -26.09 6.24
CA GLN A 59 1.02 -26.66 4.94
C GLN A 59 -0.50 -26.83 4.86
N ASN A 60 -1.15 -27.19 5.97
CA ASN A 60 -2.59 -27.31 6.05
C ASN A 60 -3.31 -25.98 5.80
N ALA A 61 -2.80 -24.87 6.36
CA ALA A 61 -3.36 -23.54 6.12
C ALA A 61 -3.19 -23.11 4.66
N ILE A 62 -2.06 -23.47 4.04
CA ILE A 62 -1.82 -23.22 2.61
C ILE A 62 -2.81 -24.00 1.75
N GLU A 63 -2.98 -25.29 1.99
CA GLU A 63 -3.90 -26.14 1.22
C GLU A 63 -5.37 -25.73 1.41
N LEU A 64 -5.77 -25.37 2.63
CA LEU A 64 -7.10 -24.82 2.89
C LEU A 64 -7.34 -23.52 2.12
N CYS A 65 -6.35 -22.64 2.07
CA CYS A 65 -6.45 -21.40 1.30
C CYS A 65 -6.55 -21.67 -0.21
N ARG A 66 -5.78 -22.64 -0.74
CA ARG A 66 -5.89 -23.07 -2.15
C ARG A 66 -7.28 -23.61 -2.45
N GLU A 67 -7.84 -24.40 -1.54
CA GLU A 67 -9.20 -24.94 -1.66
C GLU A 67 -10.24 -23.83 -1.69
N GLN A 68 -10.23 -22.90 -0.73
CA GLN A 68 -11.16 -21.78 -0.70
C GLN A 68 -11.08 -20.92 -1.97
N VAL A 69 -9.88 -20.61 -2.45
CA VAL A 69 -9.71 -19.85 -3.71
C VAL A 69 -10.25 -20.65 -4.89
N SER A 70 -9.94 -21.95 -4.98
CA SER A 70 -10.43 -22.83 -6.04
C SER A 70 -11.96 -22.90 -6.05
N ASP A 71 -12.60 -23.03 -4.89
CA ASP A 71 -14.06 -23.10 -4.77
C ASP A 71 -14.75 -21.78 -5.16
N MET A 72 -14.17 -20.63 -4.82
CA MET A 72 -14.74 -19.32 -5.14
C MET A 72 -14.49 -18.87 -6.59
N THR A 73 -13.39 -19.30 -7.20
CA THR A 73 -12.96 -18.83 -8.54
C THR A 73 -13.11 -19.87 -9.64
N TYR A 74 -13.33 -21.14 -9.27
CA TYR A 74 -13.25 -22.32 -10.14
C TYR A 74 -11.88 -22.53 -10.80
N TYR A 75 -10.82 -21.91 -10.28
CA TYR A 75 -9.46 -22.16 -10.75
C TYR A 75 -8.98 -23.53 -10.27
N THR A 76 -8.21 -24.21 -11.12
CA THR A 76 -7.59 -25.49 -10.76
C THR A 76 -6.55 -25.29 -9.66
N LYS A 77 -6.59 -26.12 -8.61
CA LYS A 77 -5.73 -25.99 -7.43
C LYS A 77 -4.24 -26.00 -7.81
N GLU A 78 -3.86 -26.73 -8.85
CA GLU A 78 -2.48 -26.87 -9.34
C GLU A 78 -1.90 -25.55 -9.86
N ARG A 79 -2.76 -24.65 -10.36
CA ARG A 79 -2.36 -23.33 -10.86
C ARG A 79 -2.29 -22.26 -9.76
N LEU A 80 -2.69 -22.62 -8.54
CA LEU A 80 -2.62 -21.76 -7.37
C LEU A 80 -1.28 -21.98 -6.65
N THR A 81 -0.44 -20.96 -6.63
CA THR A 81 0.91 -21.02 -6.05
C THR A 81 0.99 -20.19 -4.78
N TYR A 82 1.45 -20.79 -3.68
CA TYR A 82 1.78 -20.05 -2.47
C TYR A 82 2.99 -19.15 -2.71
N VAL A 83 2.88 -17.87 -2.34
CA VAL A 83 3.95 -16.87 -2.56
C VAL A 83 4.45 -16.22 -1.27
N GLY A 84 3.80 -16.45 -0.14
CA GLY A 84 4.20 -15.89 1.14
C GLY A 84 3.02 -15.62 2.07
N SER A 85 3.30 -14.88 3.14
CA SER A 85 2.28 -14.43 4.08
C SER A 85 2.24 -12.91 4.18
N ASP A 86 1.05 -12.37 4.44
CA ASP A 86 0.80 -10.95 4.69
C ASP A 86 0.09 -10.81 6.04
N ALA A 87 0.80 -10.25 7.03
CA ALA A 87 0.35 -10.19 8.43
C ALA A 87 -0.15 -11.55 8.96
N GLY A 88 0.60 -12.63 8.67
CA GLY A 88 0.26 -14.00 9.07
C GLY A 88 -0.81 -14.70 8.22
N ASN A 89 -1.38 -14.03 7.23
CA ASN A 89 -2.40 -14.59 6.33
C ASN A 89 -1.74 -15.18 5.08
N VAL A 90 -2.23 -16.33 4.62
CA VAL A 90 -1.70 -16.99 3.42
C VAL A 90 -1.97 -16.14 2.17
N VAL A 91 -0.95 -15.93 1.36
CA VAL A 91 -1.05 -15.27 0.05
C VAL A 91 -0.75 -16.28 -1.07
N ILE A 92 -1.66 -16.33 -2.03
CA ILE A 92 -1.62 -17.23 -3.18
C ILE A 92 -1.69 -16.41 -4.46
N THR A 93 -0.98 -16.84 -5.50
CA THR A 93 -1.10 -16.30 -6.85
C THR A 93 -1.69 -17.29 -7.82
N TYR A 94 -2.42 -16.78 -8.80
CA TYR A 94 -2.82 -17.49 -10.02
C TYR A 94 -2.24 -16.76 -11.23
N LEU A 95 -1.48 -17.46 -12.06
CA LEU A 95 -1.03 -16.96 -13.36
C LEU A 95 -1.96 -17.51 -14.44
N ASN A 96 -2.68 -16.63 -15.14
CA ASN A 96 -3.56 -17.04 -16.23
C ASN A 96 -2.78 -17.22 -17.54
N ASP A 97 -3.47 -17.67 -18.60
CA ASP A 97 -2.87 -17.93 -19.92
C ASP A 97 -2.51 -16.65 -20.71
N PHE A 98 -2.77 -15.48 -20.13
CA PHE A 98 -2.47 -14.15 -20.69
C PHE A 98 -1.39 -13.42 -19.88
N ASP A 99 -0.57 -14.15 -19.14
CA ASP A 99 0.48 -13.62 -18.26
C ASP A 99 -0.01 -12.64 -17.19
N LYS A 100 -1.30 -12.68 -16.84
CA LYS A 100 -1.85 -11.89 -15.74
C LYS A 100 -1.80 -12.69 -14.44
N VAL A 101 -1.23 -12.06 -13.43
CA VAL A 101 -1.15 -12.58 -12.07
C VAL A 101 -2.28 -12.01 -11.23
N TYR A 102 -3.07 -12.88 -10.63
CA TYR A 102 -4.06 -12.52 -9.61
C TYR A 102 -3.54 -12.96 -8.25
N LYS A 103 -3.62 -12.07 -7.25
CA LYS A 103 -3.20 -12.36 -5.88
C LYS A 103 -4.42 -12.49 -4.98
N PHE A 104 -4.42 -13.53 -4.17
CA PHE A 104 -5.46 -13.84 -3.20
C PHE A 104 -4.85 -13.89 -1.81
N LYS A 105 -5.60 -13.44 -0.81
CA LYS A 105 -5.25 -13.54 0.61
C LYS A 105 -6.37 -14.20 1.38
N CYS A 106 -6.06 -15.26 2.12
CA CYS A 106 -7.02 -15.94 2.98
C CYS A 106 -6.92 -15.42 4.40
N VAL A 107 -7.99 -14.81 4.90
CA VAL A 107 -8.12 -14.28 6.26
C VAL A 107 -9.19 -15.10 6.99
N GLY A 108 -8.77 -16.11 7.75
CA GLY A 108 -9.67 -17.11 8.30
C GLY A 108 -10.38 -17.88 7.19
N ASN A 109 -11.72 -17.81 7.15
CA ASN A 109 -12.55 -18.47 6.12
C ASN A 109 -12.96 -17.53 4.97
N LYS A 110 -12.28 -16.40 4.81
CA LYS A 110 -12.61 -15.40 3.77
C LYS A 110 -11.45 -15.24 2.82
N VAL A 111 -11.75 -15.22 1.52
CA VAL A 111 -10.78 -14.89 0.47
C VAL A 111 -10.90 -13.41 0.11
N LYS A 112 -9.76 -12.76 -0.08
CA LYS A 112 -9.68 -11.39 -0.61
C LYS A 112 -8.84 -11.39 -1.89
N LEU A 113 -9.29 -10.65 -2.90
CA LEU A 113 -8.55 -10.38 -4.13
C LEU A 113 -7.75 -9.09 -3.98
N TYR A 114 -6.50 -9.09 -4.44
CA TYR A 114 -5.72 -7.86 -4.52
C TYR A 114 -6.10 -7.07 -5.78
N ALA A 115 -6.58 -5.84 -5.59
CA ALA A 115 -6.89 -4.93 -6.69
C ALA A 115 -5.68 -4.02 -6.97
N GLU A 116 -4.82 -4.42 -7.91
CA GLU A 116 -3.57 -3.74 -8.27
C GLU A 116 -3.75 -2.23 -8.50
N GLY A 117 -4.84 -1.80 -9.16
CA GLY A 117 -5.11 -0.39 -9.46
C GLY A 117 -5.35 0.49 -8.21
N SER A 118 -5.90 -0.08 -7.15
CA SER A 118 -6.19 0.63 -5.89
C SER A 118 -5.27 0.24 -4.74
N ARG A 119 -4.39 -0.74 -4.96
CA ARG A 119 -3.48 -1.33 -3.97
C ARG A 119 -4.21 -1.79 -2.69
N THR A 120 -5.42 -2.32 -2.85
CA THR A 120 -6.25 -2.76 -1.73
C THR A 120 -6.69 -4.22 -1.87
N TRP A 121 -7.07 -4.81 -0.74
CA TRP A 121 -7.65 -6.14 -0.68
C TRP A 121 -9.17 -6.06 -0.66
N ILE A 122 -9.81 -6.57 -1.70
CA ILE A 122 -11.27 -6.57 -1.86
C ILE A 122 -11.81 -7.94 -1.44
N PRO A 123 -12.83 -8.03 -0.58
CA PRO A 123 -13.47 -9.31 -0.28
C PRO A 123 -14.10 -9.90 -1.54
N MET A 124 -13.94 -11.21 -1.73
CA MET A 124 -14.59 -11.96 -2.80
C MET A 124 -15.91 -12.57 -2.34
#